data_AF-A0A3D3UR47-F1
#
_entry.id   AF-A0A3D3UR47-F1
#
_cell.length_a   1.000
_cell.length_b   1.000
_cell.length_c   1.000
_cell.angle_alpha   90.00
_cell.angle_beta   90.00
_cell.angle_gamma   90.00
#
_symmetry.space_group_name_H-M   'P 1'
#
loop_
_entity.id
_entity.type
_entity.pdbx_description
1 polymer ?
#
loop_
_entity_poly.entity_id
_entity_poly.type
_entity_poly.pdbx_seq_one_letter_code
_entity_poly.pdbx_strand_id
1 'polypeptide(L)'
;YVIANIRELADVTIGDTITDYAEPAAKPLPGYKKPMQMVFSDFYPGTNTDYSKLREAFDKLTLNDASFSFSPQNSPALGFGFRCGFLGLLHMEII
;
A
#
# COMPACT_ATOMS: atom_id res chain seq x y z
N TYR A 1 -21.31 -5.99 -1.06
CA TYR A 1 -19.95 -6.27 -1.57
C TYR A 1 -20.10 -6.92 -2.94
N VAL A 2 -19.07 -6.84 -3.78
CA VAL A 2 -19.02 -7.45 -5.12
C VAL A 2 -17.85 -8.43 -5.13
N ILE A 3 -18.04 -9.62 -5.71
CA ILE A 3 -16.96 -10.60 -5.93
C ILE A 3 -16.73 -10.68 -7.44
N ALA A 4 -15.56 -10.23 -7.90
CA ALA A 4 -15.20 -10.19 -9.32
C ALA A 4 -13.84 -10.85 -9.62
N ASN A 5 -13.36 -11.74 -8.74
CA ASN A 5 -12.07 -12.43 -8.88
C ASN A 5 -10.87 -11.48 -9.11
N ILE A 6 -10.93 -10.29 -8.49
CA ILE A 6 -9.84 -9.31 -8.56
C ILE A 6 -8.64 -9.87 -7.79
N ARG A 7 -7.46 -9.85 -8.41
CA ARG A 7 -6.25 -10.50 -7.87
C ARG A 7 -5.48 -9.62 -6.91
N GLU A 8 -5.41 -8.33 -7.18
CA GLU A 8 -4.61 -7.38 -6.42
C GLU A 8 -5.50 -6.34 -5.76
N LEU A 9 -5.34 -6.12 -4.45
CA LEU A 9 -6.12 -5.12 -3.72
C LEU A 9 -5.83 -3.70 -4.24
N ALA A 10 -4.63 -3.47 -4.79
CA ALA A 10 -4.21 -2.21 -5.37
C ALA A 10 -5.04 -1.79 -6.61
N ASP A 11 -5.69 -2.74 -7.29
CA ASP A 11 -6.59 -2.45 -8.41
C ASP A 11 -7.94 -1.87 -7.95
N VAL A 12 -8.25 -1.97 -6.65
CA VAL A 12 -9.50 -1.49 -6.06
C VAL A 12 -9.20 -0.38 -5.08
N THR A 13 -9.57 0.83 -5.44
CA THR A 13 -9.36 1.99 -4.58
C THR A 13 -10.69 2.53 -4.05
N ILE A 14 -10.66 3.03 -2.82
CA ILE A 14 -11.85 3.55 -2.16
C ILE A 14 -12.30 4.83 -2.86
N GLY A 15 -13.59 4.89 -3.20
CA GLY A 15 -14.20 6.02 -3.89
C GLY A 15 -14.16 5.94 -5.42
N ASP A 16 -13.54 4.90 -5.99
CA ASP A 16 -13.57 4.66 -7.43
C ASP A 16 -14.95 4.18 -7.91
N THR A 17 -15.19 4.18 -9.22
CA THR A 17 -16.47 3.84 -9.82
C THR A 17 -16.41 2.51 -10.55
N ILE A 18 -17.27 1.57 -10.15
CA ILE A 18 -17.49 0.32 -10.89
C ILE A 18 -18.60 0.57 -11.92
N THR A 19 -18.35 0.20 -13.18
CA THR A 19 -19.34 0.26 -14.27
C THR A 19 -19.29 -1.00 -15.12
N ASP A 20 -20.32 -1.21 -15.94
CA ASP A 20 -20.39 -2.37 -16.84
C ASP A 20 -19.43 -2.20 -18.02
N TYR A 21 -18.90 -3.32 -18.53
CA TYR A 21 -17.97 -3.29 -19.66
C TYR A 21 -18.68 -3.10 -21.01
N ALA A 22 -19.86 -3.68 -21.19
CA ALA A 22 -20.64 -3.59 -22.43
C ALA A 22 -21.42 -2.25 -22.49
N GLU A 23 -21.85 -1.74 -21.35
CA GLU A 23 -22.52 -0.44 -21.24
C GLU A 23 -21.87 0.45 -20.17
N PRO A 24 -20.69 1.04 -20.47
CA PRO A 24 -19.97 1.87 -19.51
C PRO A 24 -20.70 3.17 -19.23
N ALA A 25 -20.66 3.60 -17.97
CA ALA A 25 -21.18 4.89 -17.55
C ALA A 25 -20.40 6.01 -18.27
N ALA A 26 -21.12 7.02 -18.75
CA ALA A 26 -20.52 8.12 -19.50
C ALA A 26 -19.48 8.93 -18.69
N LYS A 27 -19.61 8.94 -17.36
CA LYS A 27 -18.69 9.62 -16.43
C LYS A 27 -18.57 8.83 -15.13
N PRO A 28 -17.37 8.77 -14.53
CA PRO A 28 -17.20 8.25 -13.18
C PRO A 28 -17.88 9.16 -12.15
N LEU A 29 -18.13 8.63 -10.95
CA LEU A 29 -18.62 9.42 -9.83
C LEU A 29 -17.61 10.54 -9.49
N PRO A 30 -18.09 11.77 -9.23
CA PRO A 30 -17.22 12.87 -8.89
C PRO A 30 -16.58 12.67 -7.51
N GLY A 31 -15.38 13.23 -7.31
CA GLY A 31 -14.73 13.30 -6.00
C GLY A 31 -13.69 12.22 -5.72
N TYR A 32 -13.58 11.19 -6.58
CA TYR A 32 -12.50 10.22 -6.48
C TYR A 32 -11.12 10.89 -6.59
N LYS A 33 -10.22 10.50 -5.69
CA LYS A 33 -8.80 10.87 -5.72
C LYS A 33 -7.99 9.63 -5.39
N LYS A 34 -6.93 9.39 -6.17
CA LYS A 34 -6.00 8.31 -5.87
C LYS A 34 -5.40 8.52 -4.46
N PRO A 35 -5.33 7.47 -3.63
CA PRO A 35 -4.61 7.53 -2.36
C PRO A 35 -3.16 7.97 -2.62
N MET A 36 -2.68 8.94 -1.84
CA MET A 36 -1.30 9.41 -1.92
C MET A 36 -0.64 9.23 -0.56
N GLN A 37 0.59 8.72 -0.56
CA GLN A 37 1.39 8.62 0.64
C GLN A 37 1.92 10.02 1.00
N MET A 38 1.55 10.49 2.19
CA MET A 38 1.90 11.83 2.69
C MET A 38 3.06 11.77 3.69
N VAL A 39 3.31 10.61 4.28
CA VAL A 39 4.37 10.39 5.28
C VAL A 39 5.23 9.23 4.82
N PHE A 40 6.54 9.37 4.96
CA PHE A 40 7.51 8.33 4.66
C PHE A 40 8.44 8.10 5.86
N SER A 41 8.75 6.85 6.14
CA SER A 41 9.72 6.45 7.16
C SER A 41 10.56 5.27 6.65
N ASP A 42 11.82 5.22 7.07
CA ASP A 42 12.73 4.15 6.70
C ASP A 42 12.79 3.13 7.85
N PHE A 43 12.41 1.89 7.56
CA PHE A 43 12.42 0.76 8.49
C PHE A 43 13.64 -0.11 8.23
N TYR A 44 14.35 -0.44 9.30
CA TYR A 44 15.52 -1.31 9.27
C TYR A 44 15.31 -2.51 10.21
N PRO A 45 15.81 -3.71 9.85
CA PRO A 45 15.71 -4.88 10.70
C PRO A 45 16.45 -4.65 12.03
N GLY A 46 15.76 -4.90 13.14
CA GLY A 46 16.37 -4.87 14.48
C GLY A 46 17.14 -6.16 14.79
N THR A 47 17.70 -6.25 16.00
CA THR A 47 18.59 -7.36 16.41
C THR A 47 18.00 -8.77 16.24
N ASN A 48 16.68 -8.92 16.35
CA ASN A 48 15.98 -10.21 16.30
C ASN A 48 15.24 -10.47 14.97
N THR A 49 15.34 -9.56 14.00
CA THR A 49 14.62 -9.64 12.72
C THR A 49 15.63 -9.53 11.58
N ASP A 50 15.40 -10.23 10.47
CA ASP A 50 16.22 -10.11 9.28
C ASP A 50 15.44 -9.43 8.14
N TYR A 51 16.17 -8.99 7.12
CA TYR A 51 15.61 -8.30 5.95
C TYR A 51 14.52 -9.13 5.26
N SER A 52 14.67 -10.45 5.19
CA SER A 52 13.74 -11.35 4.50
C SER A 52 12.42 -11.47 5.26
N LYS A 53 12.47 -11.61 6.59
CA LYS A 53 11.28 -11.65 7.44
C LYS A 53 10.53 -10.32 7.41
N LEU A 54 11.26 -9.22 7.44
CA LEU A 54 10.66 -7.89 7.34
C LEU A 54 9.97 -7.69 5.98
N ARG A 55 10.63 -8.13 4.90
CA ARG A 55 10.06 -8.14 3.55
C ARG A 55 8.75 -8.94 3.49
N GLU A 56 8.78 -10.17 3.98
CA GLU A 56 7.62 -11.07 3.98
C GLU A 56 6.45 -10.48 4.79
N ALA A 57 6.74 -9.85 5.93
CA ALA A 57 5.73 -9.17 6.74
C ALA A 57 5.08 -8.01 5.97
N PHE A 58 5.88 -7.19 5.28
CA PHE A 58 5.37 -6.10 4.46
C PHE A 58 4.59 -6.59 3.23
N ASP A 59 5.05 -7.65 2.56
CA ASP A 59 4.29 -8.28 1.46
C ASP A 59 2.95 -8.85 1.94
N LYS A 60 2.86 -9.36 3.19
CA LYS A 60 1.58 -9.79 3.78
C LYS A 60 0.68 -8.61 4.16
N LEU A 61 1.26 -7.50 4.58
CA LEU A 61 0.53 -6.30 4.96
C LEU A 61 -0.11 -5.62 3.74
N THR A 62 0.61 -5.53 2.61
CA THR A 62 0.08 -4.94 1.36
C THR A 62 -1.11 -5.72 0.77
N LEU A 63 -1.28 -7.00 1.12
CA LEU A 63 -2.48 -7.77 0.74
C LEU A 63 -3.75 -7.23 1.39
N ASN A 64 -3.63 -6.63 2.58
CA ASN A 64 -4.76 -6.13 3.35
C ASN A 64 -4.90 -4.61 3.26
N ASP A 65 -3.80 -3.88 3.06
CA ASP A 65 -3.78 -2.43 2.98
C ASP A 65 -3.20 -1.95 1.64
N ALA A 66 -4.07 -1.52 0.72
CA ALA A 66 -3.67 -0.96 -0.58
C ALA A 66 -3.04 0.44 -0.49
N SER A 67 -3.12 1.11 0.66
CA SER A 67 -2.57 2.46 0.83
C SER A 67 -1.11 2.44 1.31
N PHE A 68 -0.69 1.36 1.96
CA PHE A 68 0.69 1.11 2.35
C PHE A 68 1.54 0.78 1.12
N SER A 69 2.70 1.42 1.02
CA SER A 69 3.70 1.08 0.00
C SER A 69 5.08 0.98 0.63
N PHE A 70 5.93 0.15 0.05
CA PHE A 70 7.31 0.04 0.52
C PHE A 70 8.26 -0.26 -0.64
N SER A 71 9.51 0.18 -0.49
CA SER A 71 10.56 -0.03 -1.49
C SER A 71 11.89 -0.32 -0.80
N PRO A 72 12.76 -1.18 -1.38
CA PRO A 72 14.09 -1.41 -0.83
C PRO A 72 14.89 -0.11 -0.70
N GLN A 73 15.53 0.07 0.45
CA GLN A 73 16.37 1.23 0.78
C GLN A 73 17.71 0.71 1.33
N ASN A 74 18.80 1.40 1.03
CA ASN A 74 20.11 1.08 1.59
C ASN A 74 20.70 2.30 2.28
N SER A 75 21.16 2.13 3.51
CA SER A 75 21.80 3.15 4.32
C SER A 75 23.25 2.75 4.63
N PRO A 76 24.22 3.67 4.50
CA PRO A 76 25.62 3.40 4.87
C PRO A 76 25.81 2.97 6.33
N ALA A 77 24.96 3.44 7.25
CA ALA A 77 25.09 3.17 8.68
C ALA A 77 24.22 2.02 9.16
N LEU A 78 23.02 1.86 8.57
CA LEU A 78 22.02 0.89 9.03
C LEU A 78 21.89 -0.32 8.10
N GLY A 79 22.57 -0.30 6.94
CA GLY A 79 22.51 -1.37 5.94
C GLY A 79 21.18 -1.39 5.17
N PHE A 80 20.72 -2.59 4.84
CA PHE A 80 19.51 -2.80 4.04
C PHE A 80 18.23 -2.65 4.87
N GLY A 81 17.30 -1.87 4.36
CA GLY A 81 15.98 -1.65 4.94
C GLY A 81 14.94 -1.38 3.87
N PHE A 82 13.84 -0.76 4.29
CA PHE A 82 12.74 -0.39 3.41
C PHE A 82 12.31 1.04 3.68
N ARG A 83 12.07 1.80 2.61
CA ARG A 83 11.32 3.05 2.70
C ARG A 83 9.85 2.73 2.60
N CYS A 84 9.11 3.01 3.65
CA CYS A 84 7.68 2.77 3.78
C CYS A 84 6.91 4.10 3.63
N GLY A 85 5.81 4.07 2.88
CA GLY A 85 4.92 5.19 2.63
C GLY A 85 3.54 4.97 3.26
N PHE A 86 3.00 6.02 3.87
CA PHE A 86 1.78 6.00 4.67
C PHE A 86 0.87 7.18 4.31
N LEU A 87 -0.45 7.02 4.50
CA LEU A 87 -1.42 8.11 4.33
C LEU A 87 -1.23 9.26 5.32
N GLY A 88 -0.64 9.01 6.49
CA GLY A 88 -0.46 9.98 7.56
C GLY A 88 0.19 9.37 8.80
N LEU A 89 0.34 10.19 9.85
CA LEU A 89 1.00 9.78 11.09
C LEU A 89 0.24 8.67 11.83
N LEU A 90 -1.08 8.77 11.92
CA LEU A 90 -1.90 7.72 12.55
C LEU A 90 -1.82 6.39 11.79
N HIS A 91 -1.79 6.45 10.45
CA HIS A 91 -1.61 5.25 9.65
C HIS A 91 -0.24 4.61 9.92
N MET A 92 0.81 5.41 10.07
CA MET A 92 2.15 4.91 10.43
C MET A 92 2.19 4.28 11.84
N GLU A 93 1.38 4.75 12.79
CA GLU A 93 1.34 4.20 14.16
C GLU A 93 0.62 2.84 14.24
N ILE A 94 -0.38 2.62 13.38
CA ILE A 94 -1.15 1.37 13.33
C ILE A 94 -0.33 0.22 12.73
N ILE A 95 0.58 0.54 11.82
CA ILE A 95 1.41 -0.40 11.05
C ILE A 95 2.66 -0.80 11.84
#